data_AF-A0A1Z5T6E0-F1
#
_entry.id   AF-A0A1Z5T6E0-F1
#
_cell.length_a   1.000
_cell.length_b   1.000
_cell.length_c   1.000
_cell.angle_alpha   90.00
_cell.angle_beta   90.00
_cell.angle_gamma   90.00
#
_symmetry.space_group_name_H-M   'P 1'
#
loop_
_entity.id
_entity.type
_entity.pdbx_description
1 polymer ?
#
loop_
_entity_poly.entity_id
_entity_poly.type
_entity_poly.pdbx_seq_one_letter_code
_entity_poly.pdbx_strand_id
1 'polypeptide(L)'
;MASLSYARYGKDNVRLYKVQRNDNGTQDVTEMTVCTLLEGDIAESWTKADNANIVATDTQKQTVYVMAKLHPVNPPELFASILANHFIEQYSHIHVAHVNITVHRWTRMEVNGKPHPHSFLRDGEEKRTVECVVRRNQGISIASGIKGLLVLKSTGSQFWGFHRDEYTRLPETWDRILSTEVESTWHWRAFKDLEEVKQDLGALNKAWADARKITLETFAEENSPSVQNTMYLMSEQILAAAPRVDAVDYSLPNKHYFEIDLSWFNGLKNTGEDAEVYAPQSDPNGLIQCTVTRQAGIKDVQTSLYKISGIHNVSADLSSQMISVTGNAAPSAIVAAIQETGRDAILRGSGKAESAAVCILETHASSVKDAVRGLIRMVQVGPSMTILDMTLRGVSPGSYNVSVRETGDISEGAESTGGIWDMIQAKEESRPAKGVFGTIEVGQSGLGSVFLDRPIQIWEMIGRSIVVSRQQEQQKLSKEDPDTLVGVIARSAGVWDNDKTVCSCSGKTVWEERKEQSAKGML
;
A
#
# COMPACT_ATOMS: atom_id res chain seq x y z
N MET A 1 17.36 -22.73 -3.51
CA MET A 1 17.11 -22.34 -4.92
C MET A 1 16.67 -20.89 -4.91
N ALA A 2 17.22 -20.06 -5.81
CA ALA A 2 16.78 -18.67 -5.97
C ALA A 2 15.59 -18.59 -6.94
N SER A 3 14.67 -17.64 -6.72
CA SER A 3 13.54 -17.37 -7.60
C SER A 3 13.50 -15.89 -8.01
N LEU A 4 13.05 -15.61 -9.23
CA LEU A 4 12.87 -14.25 -9.73
C LEU A 4 11.52 -13.72 -9.22
N SER A 5 11.54 -12.79 -8.25
CA SER A 5 10.34 -12.23 -7.63
C SER A 5 9.76 -11.02 -8.37
N TYR A 6 10.59 -10.28 -9.09
CA TYR A 6 10.21 -9.09 -9.84
C TYR A 6 11.18 -8.85 -11.00
N ALA A 7 10.66 -8.49 -12.18
CA ALA A 7 11.46 -8.12 -13.32
C ALA A 7 10.73 -7.10 -14.21
N ARG A 8 11.46 -6.07 -14.62
CA ARG A 8 11.09 -5.14 -15.68
C ARG A 8 12.34 -4.79 -16.49
N TYR A 9 12.17 -4.44 -17.76
CA TYR A 9 13.28 -3.97 -18.61
C TYR A 9 12.78 -3.00 -19.67
N GLY A 10 13.68 -2.23 -20.26
CA GLY A 10 13.33 -1.41 -21.43
C GLY A 10 14.40 -0.41 -21.82
N LYS A 11 13.99 0.78 -22.25
CA LYS A 11 14.90 1.83 -22.74
C LYS A 11 14.76 3.09 -21.91
N ASP A 12 15.89 3.57 -21.41
CA ASP A 12 15.99 4.83 -20.69
C ASP A 12 16.72 5.90 -21.54
N ASN A 13 16.59 7.17 -21.15
CA ASN A 13 17.27 8.32 -21.75
C ASN A 13 16.98 8.54 -23.25
N VAL A 14 15.77 8.22 -23.71
CA VAL A 14 15.36 8.51 -25.10
C VAL A 14 15.00 9.98 -25.24
N ARG A 15 15.96 10.80 -25.72
CA ARG A 15 15.68 12.21 -26.06
C ARG A 15 14.88 12.31 -27.35
N LEU A 16 13.82 13.12 -27.32
CA LEU A 16 13.03 13.48 -28.50
C LEU A 16 12.68 14.96 -28.48
N TYR A 17 12.54 15.52 -29.68
CA TYR A 17 12.11 16.89 -29.93
C TYR A 17 10.99 16.87 -30.97
N LYS A 18 9.92 17.64 -30.73
CA LYS A 18 8.82 17.83 -31.68
C LYS A 18 8.56 19.31 -31.86
N VAL A 19 8.48 19.73 -33.13
CA VAL A 19 8.03 21.07 -33.52
C VAL A 19 6.63 20.98 -34.11
N GLN A 20 5.76 21.88 -33.67
CA GLN A 20 4.47 22.13 -34.28
C GLN A 20 4.56 23.46 -35.02
N ARG A 21 4.28 23.45 -36.34
CA ARG A 21 4.27 24.66 -37.17
C ARG A 21 2.81 25.06 -37.37
N ASN A 22 2.44 26.23 -36.88
CA ASN A 22 1.08 26.74 -36.91
C ASN A 22 0.83 27.51 -38.21
N ASP A 23 -0.44 27.58 -38.64
CA ASP A 23 -0.84 28.23 -39.90
C ASP A 23 -0.52 29.74 -39.91
N ASN A 24 -0.45 30.37 -38.73
CA ASN A 24 -0.08 31.78 -38.57
C ASN A 24 1.45 32.03 -38.64
N GLY A 25 2.25 31.01 -38.96
CA GLY A 25 3.71 31.11 -39.07
C GLY A 25 4.48 31.03 -37.75
N THR A 26 3.80 30.91 -36.60
CA THR A 26 4.46 30.60 -35.33
C THR A 26 4.80 29.10 -35.24
N GLN A 27 5.81 28.77 -34.45
CA GLN A 27 6.20 27.40 -34.16
C GLN A 27 6.16 27.20 -32.65
N ASP A 28 5.65 26.07 -32.18
CA ASP A 28 5.75 25.60 -30.80
C ASP A 28 6.70 24.40 -30.74
N VAL A 29 7.46 24.28 -29.64
CA VAL A 29 8.44 23.20 -29.48
C VAL A 29 8.20 22.44 -28.18
N THR A 30 8.49 21.15 -28.20
CA THR A 30 8.51 20.32 -27.01
C THR A 30 9.70 19.39 -27.10
N GLU A 31 10.52 19.41 -26.06
CA GLU A 31 11.64 18.51 -25.91
C GLU A 31 11.46 17.69 -24.64
N MET A 32 11.68 16.38 -24.72
CA MET A 32 11.54 15.50 -23.57
C MET A 32 12.55 14.37 -23.58
N THR A 33 12.81 13.82 -22.40
CA THR A 33 13.49 12.53 -22.22
C THR A 33 12.47 11.51 -21.76
N VAL A 34 12.38 10.38 -22.48
CA VAL A 34 11.41 9.30 -22.22
C VAL A 34 12.15 8.04 -21.77
N CYS A 35 11.58 7.35 -20.79
CA CYS A 35 11.96 6.02 -20.35
C CYS A 35 10.75 5.09 -20.43
N THR A 36 10.94 3.89 -21.00
CA THR A 36 9.92 2.84 -21.09
C THR A 36 10.43 1.59 -20.41
N LEU A 37 9.64 0.99 -19.51
CA LEU A 37 9.94 -0.29 -18.86
C LEU A 37 8.72 -1.20 -18.93
N LEU A 38 8.92 -2.46 -19.30
CA LEU A 38 7.86 -3.45 -19.52
C LEU A 38 7.97 -4.62 -18.53
N GLU A 39 6.82 -5.10 -18.04
CA GLU A 39 6.66 -6.33 -17.25
C GLU A 39 5.71 -7.29 -17.96
N GLY A 40 5.92 -8.59 -17.82
CA GLY A 40 5.11 -9.61 -18.50
C GLY A 40 5.65 -11.03 -18.34
N ASP A 41 5.30 -11.90 -19.29
CA ASP A 41 5.79 -13.28 -19.36
C ASP A 41 7.22 -13.33 -19.93
N ILE A 42 8.15 -12.68 -19.23
CA ILE A 42 9.53 -12.42 -19.67
C ILE A 42 10.59 -13.12 -18.82
N ALA A 43 10.20 -13.84 -17.76
CA ALA A 43 11.14 -14.44 -16.81
C ALA A 43 12.16 -15.40 -17.46
N GLU A 44 11.76 -16.08 -18.55
CA GLU A 44 12.61 -17.06 -19.22
C GLU A 44 13.87 -16.46 -19.84
N SER A 45 13.92 -15.15 -20.12
CA SER A 45 15.15 -14.49 -20.57
C SER A 45 16.21 -14.44 -19.47
N TRP A 46 15.82 -14.36 -18.20
CA TRP A 46 16.74 -14.42 -17.06
C TRP A 46 17.07 -15.86 -16.68
N THR A 47 16.06 -16.74 -16.66
CA THR A 47 16.21 -18.08 -16.05
C THR A 47 16.63 -19.16 -17.03
N LYS A 48 16.41 -18.95 -18.34
CA LYS A 48 16.64 -19.95 -19.41
C LYS A 48 17.39 -19.39 -20.61
N ALA A 49 17.79 -18.11 -20.58
CA ALA A 49 18.37 -17.39 -21.72
C ALA A 49 17.46 -17.39 -22.97
N ASP A 50 16.14 -17.45 -22.78
CA ASP A 50 15.17 -17.38 -23.87
C ASP A 50 14.73 -15.94 -24.14
N ASN A 51 15.07 -15.43 -25.32
CA ASN A 51 14.76 -14.06 -25.73
C ASN A 51 13.45 -13.94 -26.54
N ALA A 52 12.69 -15.02 -26.74
CA ALA A 52 11.50 -15.03 -27.59
C ALA A 52 10.45 -13.97 -27.20
N ASN A 53 10.25 -13.75 -25.90
CA ASN A 53 9.31 -12.76 -25.37
C ASN A 53 9.96 -11.38 -25.09
N ILE A 54 11.15 -11.11 -25.64
CA ILE A 54 11.84 -9.83 -25.45
C ILE A 54 11.57 -8.90 -26.63
N VAL A 55 10.73 -7.89 -26.39
CA VAL A 55 10.66 -6.65 -27.18
C VAL A 55 11.97 -5.88 -27.01
N ALA A 56 12.90 -6.09 -27.94
CA ALA A 56 14.21 -5.46 -27.91
C ALA A 56 14.15 -3.98 -27.53
N THR A 57 15.06 -3.54 -26.66
CA THR A 57 15.03 -2.17 -26.14
C THR A 57 15.22 -1.13 -27.26
N ASP A 58 15.89 -1.49 -28.36
CA ASP A 58 15.95 -0.64 -29.56
C ASP A 58 14.56 -0.48 -30.22
N THR A 59 13.76 -1.54 -30.31
CA THR A 59 12.37 -1.47 -30.78
C THR A 59 11.56 -0.52 -29.91
N GLN A 60 11.69 -0.59 -28.58
CA GLN A 60 11.00 0.36 -27.68
C GLN A 60 11.38 1.82 -27.97
N LYS A 61 12.68 2.11 -28.20
CA LYS A 61 13.17 3.43 -28.64
C LYS A 61 12.50 3.89 -29.94
N GLN A 62 12.45 3.01 -30.96
CA GLN A 62 11.83 3.35 -32.23
C GLN A 62 10.32 3.60 -32.07
N THR A 63 9.65 2.81 -31.24
CA THR A 63 8.23 3.01 -30.88
C THR A 63 8.01 4.40 -30.28
N VAL A 64 8.86 4.87 -29.37
CA VAL A 64 8.77 6.25 -28.82
C VAL A 64 8.76 7.29 -29.94
N TYR A 65 9.67 7.20 -30.91
CA TYR A 65 9.74 8.15 -32.02
C TYR A 65 8.53 8.09 -32.97
N VAL A 66 8.10 6.88 -33.31
CA VAL A 66 6.93 6.68 -34.18
C VAL A 66 5.66 7.20 -33.49
N MET A 67 5.45 6.86 -32.21
CA MET A 67 4.30 7.34 -31.46
C MET A 67 4.32 8.86 -31.29
N ALA A 68 5.49 9.48 -31.06
CA ALA A 68 5.62 10.93 -31.02
C ALA A 68 5.28 11.59 -32.36
N LYS A 69 5.52 10.91 -33.50
CA LYS A 69 5.11 11.41 -34.83
C LYS A 69 3.60 11.28 -35.05
N LEU A 70 3.00 10.16 -34.66
CA LEU A 70 1.59 9.84 -34.90
C LEU A 70 0.62 10.57 -33.96
N HIS A 71 1.06 10.91 -32.75
CA HIS A 71 0.19 11.42 -31.69
C HIS A 71 0.66 12.78 -31.15
N PRO A 72 -0.23 13.57 -30.51
CA PRO A 72 0.20 14.73 -29.74
C PRO A 72 1.13 14.31 -28.59
N VAL A 73 2.14 15.14 -28.34
CA VAL A 73 3.10 14.92 -27.23
C VAL A 73 2.74 15.76 -25.99
N ASN A 74 1.71 16.60 -26.09
CA ASN A 74 1.20 17.47 -25.02
C ASN A 74 -0.31 17.22 -24.82
N PRO A 75 -0.81 17.23 -23.57
CA PRO A 75 -0.01 17.20 -22.34
C PRO A 75 0.80 15.90 -22.24
N PRO A 76 1.97 15.90 -21.56
CA PRO A 76 2.85 14.73 -21.49
C PRO A 76 2.17 13.50 -20.86
N GLU A 77 1.19 13.70 -19.97
CA GLU A 77 0.36 12.64 -19.38
C GLU A 77 -0.42 11.86 -20.43
N LEU A 78 -0.99 12.56 -21.42
CA LEU A 78 -1.68 11.92 -22.54
C LEU A 78 -0.70 11.10 -23.38
N PHE A 79 0.46 11.67 -23.71
CA PHE A 79 1.45 10.98 -24.53
C PHE A 79 2.02 9.75 -23.83
N ALA A 80 2.29 9.85 -22.52
CA ALA A 80 2.72 8.73 -21.70
C ALA A 80 1.66 7.62 -21.67
N SER A 81 0.38 7.98 -21.53
CA SER A 81 -0.75 7.04 -21.54
C SER A 81 -0.90 6.34 -22.89
N ILE A 82 -0.82 7.09 -24.00
CA ILE A 82 -0.87 6.53 -25.37
C ILE A 82 0.27 5.53 -25.59
N LEU A 83 1.49 5.90 -25.21
CA LEU A 83 2.67 5.07 -25.41
C LEU A 83 2.61 3.80 -24.55
N ALA A 84 2.25 3.92 -23.28
CA ALA A 84 2.11 2.78 -22.38
C ALA A 84 1.00 1.81 -22.86
N ASN A 85 -0.15 2.36 -23.27
CA ASN A 85 -1.27 1.56 -23.78
C ASN A 85 -0.91 0.81 -25.06
N HIS A 86 -0.12 1.42 -25.97
CA HIS A 86 0.36 0.76 -27.17
C HIS A 86 1.15 -0.52 -26.87
N PHE A 87 2.06 -0.51 -25.89
CA PHE A 87 2.83 -1.71 -25.55
C PHE A 87 1.94 -2.84 -25.03
N ILE A 88 0.93 -2.52 -24.23
CA ILE A 88 -0.03 -3.50 -23.69
C ILE A 88 -0.93 -4.04 -24.80
N GLU A 89 -1.41 -3.20 -25.71
CA GLU A 89 -2.29 -3.67 -26.79
C GLU A 89 -1.53 -4.48 -27.85
N GLN A 90 -0.30 -4.06 -28.18
CA GLN A 90 0.49 -4.68 -29.24
C GLN A 90 1.07 -6.04 -28.85
N TYR A 91 1.48 -6.22 -27.59
CA TYR A 91 2.19 -7.41 -27.13
C TYR A 91 1.40 -8.15 -26.06
N SER A 92 0.76 -9.26 -26.42
CA SER A 92 -0.10 -10.04 -25.51
C SER A 92 0.61 -10.57 -24.26
N HIS A 93 1.92 -10.85 -24.34
CA HIS A 93 2.75 -11.33 -23.24
C HIS A 93 3.25 -10.21 -22.31
N ILE A 94 2.98 -8.94 -22.62
CA ILE A 94 3.32 -7.79 -21.76
C ILE A 94 2.07 -7.39 -20.97
N HIS A 95 2.21 -7.29 -19.64
CA HIS A 95 1.10 -7.07 -18.71
C HIS A 95 1.13 -5.69 -18.06
N VAL A 96 2.32 -5.08 -17.95
CA VAL A 96 2.49 -3.73 -17.40
C VAL A 96 3.48 -2.93 -18.24
N ALA A 97 3.14 -1.67 -18.53
CA ALA A 97 4.02 -0.72 -19.20
C ALA A 97 4.16 0.54 -18.35
N HIS A 98 5.39 0.84 -17.97
CA HIS A 98 5.78 2.04 -17.23
C HIS A 98 6.42 3.02 -18.21
N VAL A 99 5.91 4.25 -18.26
CA VAL A 99 6.44 5.32 -19.09
C VAL A 99 6.73 6.53 -18.21
N ASN A 100 8.00 6.90 -18.12
CA ASN A 100 8.45 8.10 -17.43
C ASN A 100 8.84 9.16 -18.47
N ILE A 101 8.34 10.38 -18.32
CA ILE A 101 8.62 11.51 -19.20
C ILE A 101 9.15 12.68 -18.38
N THR A 102 10.28 13.23 -18.79
CA THR A 102 10.80 14.51 -18.30
C THR A 102 10.75 15.51 -19.44
N VAL A 103 9.89 16.53 -19.33
CA VAL A 103 9.80 17.62 -20.30
C VAL A 103 10.81 18.70 -19.93
N HIS A 104 11.62 19.09 -20.91
CA HIS A 104 12.59 20.16 -20.80
C HIS A 104 11.94 21.49 -21.21
N ARG A 105 12.09 22.52 -20.37
CA ARG A 105 11.52 23.84 -20.64
C ARG A 105 12.21 24.53 -21.82
N TRP A 106 11.37 25.02 -22.73
CA TRP A 106 11.73 25.95 -23.80
C TRP A 106 10.74 27.12 -23.77
N THR A 107 11.13 28.19 -23.09
CA THR A 107 10.31 29.40 -22.97
C THR A 107 10.46 30.24 -24.21
N ARG A 108 9.34 30.64 -24.81
CA ARG A 108 9.32 31.52 -25.98
C ARG A 108 9.94 32.87 -25.61
N MET A 109 10.94 33.30 -26.37
CA MET A 109 11.57 34.61 -26.17
C MET A 109 10.57 35.73 -26.48
N GLU A 110 10.65 36.83 -25.74
CA GLU A 110 9.97 38.08 -26.08
C GLU A 110 10.97 39.08 -26.67
N VAL A 111 10.60 39.71 -27.78
CA VAL A 111 11.39 40.76 -28.46
C VAL A 111 10.49 41.96 -28.67
N ASN A 112 10.87 43.12 -28.13
CA ASN A 112 10.07 44.36 -28.16
C ASN A 112 8.65 44.17 -27.59
N GLY A 113 8.53 43.44 -26.47
CA GLY A 113 7.26 43.17 -25.79
C GLY A 113 6.31 42.25 -26.55
N LYS A 114 6.82 41.51 -27.56
CA LYS A 114 6.02 40.56 -28.36
C LYS A 114 6.69 39.18 -28.36
N PRO A 115 5.90 38.09 -28.26
CA PRO A 115 6.45 36.74 -28.35
C PRO A 115 7.07 36.47 -29.73
N HIS A 116 8.30 35.94 -29.76
CA HIS A 116 9.00 35.61 -31.00
C HIS A 116 8.37 34.37 -31.65
N PRO A 117 8.18 34.32 -32.99
CA PRO A 117 7.48 33.22 -33.65
C PRO A 117 8.17 31.86 -33.52
N HIS A 118 9.50 31.81 -33.33
CA HIS A 118 10.26 30.54 -33.38
C HIS A 118 11.58 30.55 -32.61
N SER A 119 11.74 31.45 -31.62
CA SER A 119 12.96 31.50 -30.79
C SER A 119 12.61 31.27 -29.33
N PHE A 120 13.42 30.43 -28.67
CA PHE A 120 13.17 29.93 -27.33
C PHE A 120 14.46 29.95 -26.51
N LEU A 121 14.33 30.10 -25.19
CA LEU A 121 15.42 30.02 -24.24
C LEU A 121 15.08 28.99 -23.15
N ARG A 122 16.11 28.41 -22.53
CA ARG A 122 15.95 27.52 -21.38
C ARG A 122 16.11 28.35 -20.10
N ASP A 123 15.00 28.65 -19.44
CA ASP A 123 14.90 29.57 -18.30
C ASP A 123 14.99 28.83 -16.96
N GLY A 124 16.14 28.20 -16.70
CA GLY A 124 16.38 27.38 -15.52
C GLY A 124 16.27 25.88 -15.81
N GLU A 125 16.42 25.07 -14.76
CA GLU A 125 16.45 23.60 -14.83
C GLU A 125 15.14 22.92 -14.39
N GLU A 126 14.10 23.72 -14.13
CA GLU A 126 12.75 23.25 -13.83
C GLU A 126 12.23 22.35 -14.96
N LYS A 127 11.73 21.19 -14.58
CA LYS A 127 11.16 20.17 -15.46
C LYS A 127 9.74 19.84 -15.03
N ARG A 128 8.89 19.55 -16.01
CA ARG A 128 7.61 18.85 -15.78
C ARG A 128 7.86 17.35 -15.95
N THR A 129 7.48 16.57 -14.95
CA THR A 129 7.64 15.11 -14.94
C THR A 129 6.29 14.42 -15.01
N VAL A 130 6.28 13.23 -15.59
CA VAL A 130 5.14 12.33 -15.61
C VAL A 130 5.64 10.90 -15.42
N GLU A 131 5.01 10.16 -14.51
CA GLU A 131 5.08 8.70 -14.44
C GLU A 131 3.70 8.15 -14.80
N CYS A 132 3.64 7.28 -15.81
CA CYS A 132 2.42 6.63 -16.25
C CYS A 132 2.62 5.12 -16.22
N VAL A 133 1.71 4.41 -15.54
CA VAL A 133 1.73 2.94 -15.46
C VAL A 133 0.40 2.41 -15.95
N VAL A 134 0.43 1.68 -17.07
CA VAL A 134 -0.73 0.97 -17.60
C VAL A 134 -0.61 -0.49 -17.24
N ARG A 135 -1.63 -1.03 -16.57
CA ARG A 135 -1.73 -2.46 -16.24
C ARG A 135 -2.87 -3.07 -17.03
N ARG A 136 -2.61 -4.18 -17.73
CA ARG A 136 -3.63 -4.88 -18.52
C ARG A 136 -4.85 -5.17 -17.63
N ASN A 137 -6.02 -4.72 -18.06
CA ASN A 137 -7.31 -4.88 -17.38
C ASN A 137 -7.42 -4.21 -15.98
N GLN A 138 -6.52 -3.30 -15.61
CA GLN A 138 -6.54 -2.60 -14.31
C GLN A 138 -6.46 -1.07 -14.42
N GLY A 139 -6.45 -0.54 -15.64
CA GLY A 139 -6.46 0.90 -15.92
C GLY A 139 -5.08 1.55 -15.95
N ILE A 140 -5.07 2.87 -15.79
CA ILE A 140 -3.93 3.76 -15.96
C ILE A 140 -3.70 4.55 -14.66
N SER A 141 -2.53 4.36 -14.06
CA SER A 141 -2.05 5.20 -12.95
C SER A 141 -1.17 6.30 -13.52
N ILE A 142 -1.41 7.55 -13.12
CA ILE A 142 -0.60 8.70 -13.53
C ILE A 142 -0.15 9.44 -12.28
N ALA A 143 1.11 9.81 -12.25
CA ALA A 143 1.66 10.82 -11.35
C ALA A 143 2.31 11.92 -12.20
N SER A 144 2.02 13.18 -11.89
CA SER A 144 2.63 14.33 -12.56
C SER A 144 3.46 15.10 -11.55
N GLY A 145 4.48 15.84 -12.00
CA GLY A 145 5.32 16.56 -11.06
C GLY A 145 6.11 17.73 -11.62
N ILE A 146 6.79 18.40 -10.71
CA ILE A 146 7.76 19.45 -10.91
C ILE A 146 9.08 18.96 -10.30
N LYS A 147 10.18 19.13 -11.03
CA LYS A 147 11.53 18.77 -10.55
C LYS A 147 12.52 19.85 -10.91
N GLY A 148 13.45 20.18 -10.01
CA GLY A 148 14.53 21.13 -10.30
C GLY A 148 14.11 22.60 -10.25
N LEU A 149 12.98 22.92 -9.60
CA LEU A 149 12.57 24.31 -9.40
C LEU A 149 13.34 24.90 -8.22
N LEU A 150 14.44 25.60 -8.52
CA LEU A 150 15.29 26.24 -7.52
C LEU A 150 14.70 27.58 -7.07
N VAL A 151 14.49 27.74 -5.76
CA VAL A 151 13.95 28.96 -5.14
C VAL A 151 14.77 29.38 -3.93
N LEU A 152 14.72 30.68 -3.61
CA LEU A 152 15.36 31.27 -2.43
C LEU A 152 14.50 32.43 -1.91
N LYS A 153 14.30 32.48 -0.59
CA LYS A 153 13.83 33.68 0.13
C LYS A 153 14.88 34.10 1.15
N SER A 154 15.15 35.40 1.22
CA SER A 154 16.25 35.97 2.02
C SER A 154 15.89 36.21 3.49
N THR A 155 14.60 36.21 3.81
CA THR A 155 14.03 36.40 5.16
C THR A 155 12.67 35.70 5.20
N GLY A 156 11.97 35.72 6.35
CA GLY A 156 10.64 35.13 6.50
C GLY A 156 10.68 33.60 6.55
N SER A 157 11.78 33.06 7.08
CA SER A 157 11.89 31.66 7.48
C SER A 157 12.51 31.59 8.87
N GLN A 158 12.01 30.66 9.68
CA GLN A 158 12.38 30.47 11.08
C GLN A 158 12.68 28.99 11.34
N PHE A 159 13.33 28.72 12.46
CA PHE A 159 13.46 27.37 13.01
C PHE A 159 13.85 27.41 14.48
N TRP A 160 12.88 27.13 15.33
CA TRP A 160 12.99 27.16 16.80
C TRP A 160 12.03 26.12 17.40
N GLY A 161 12.18 25.80 18.68
CA GLY A 161 11.33 24.83 19.38
C GLY A 161 11.60 23.37 19.00
N PHE A 162 12.72 23.08 18.33
CA PHE A 162 13.13 21.71 18.03
C PHE A 162 13.70 21.01 19.27
N HIS A 163 13.66 19.67 19.27
CA HIS A 163 14.18 18.87 20.37
C HIS A 163 15.67 19.16 20.62
N ARG A 164 16.06 19.19 21.90
CA ARG A 164 17.44 19.47 22.32
C ARG A 164 17.94 18.36 23.23
N ASP A 165 19.09 17.83 22.88
CA ASP A 165 19.82 16.78 23.57
C ASP A 165 21.33 17.08 23.55
N GLU A 166 22.14 16.12 24.03
CA GLU A 166 23.60 16.22 24.06
C GLU A 166 24.28 16.36 22.68
N TYR A 167 23.57 16.05 21.58
CA TYR A 167 24.07 16.16 20.21
C TYR A 167 23.74 17.51 19.56
N THR A 168 22.90 18.32 20.20
CA THR A 168 22.32 19.52 19.59
C THR A 168 23.24 20.74 19.73
N ARG A 169 23.92 21.12 18.64
CA ARG A 169 24.72 22.37 18.55
C ARG A 169 24.03 23.52 17.80
N LEU A 170 22.95 23.24 17.08
CA LEU A 170 22.25 24.24 16.27
C LEU A 170 21.58 25.29 17.17
N PRO A 171 21.87 26.59 16.99
CA PRO A 171 21.10 27.64 17.64
C PRO A 171 19.70 27.74 17.01
N GLU A 172 18.74 28.18 17.82
CA GLU A 172 17.43 28.56 17.30
C GLU A 172 17.55 29.87 16.51
N THR A 173 16.69 30.03 15.50
CA THR A 173 16.61 31.28 14.74
C THR A 173 15.17 31.66 14.43
N TRP A 174 14.90 32.96 14.47
CA TRP A 174 13.63 33.59 14.11
C TRP A 174 13.70 34.33 12.77
N ASP A 175 14.88 34.39 12.14
CA ASP A 175 15.03 34.82 10.76
C ASP A 175 16.24 34.15 10.11
N ARG A 176 16.05 33.58 8.93
CA ARG A 176 17.10 32.95 8.14
C ARG A 176 16.76 32.90 6.67
N ILE A 177 17.79 32.74 5.84
CA ILE A 177 17.63 32.36 4.44
C ILE A 177 17.05 30.95 4.35
N LEU A 178 16.11 30.76 3.41
CA LEU A 178 15.63 29.44 3.01
C LEU A 178 15.81 29.29 1.51
N SER A 179 16.51 28.24 1.08
CA SER A 179 16.64 27.86 -0.32
C SER A 179 16.39 26.37 -0.49
N THR A 180 15.70 26.02 -1.56
CA THR A 180 15.39 24.63 -1.88
C THR A 180 15.28 24.42 -3.39
N GLU A 181 15.54 23.20 -3.82
CA GLU A 181 15.25 22.74 -5.16
C GLU A 181 14.02 21.85 -5.10
N VAL A 182 12.88 22.38 -5.52
CA VAL A 182 11.58 21.73 -5.33
C VAL A 182 11.45 20.50 -6.23
N GLU A 183 11.19 19.37 -5.58
CA GLU A 183 10.57 18.20 -6.20
C GLU A 183 9.17 18.01 -5.61
N SER A 184 8.15 18.07 -6.45
CA SER A 184 6.75 17.85 -6.07
C SER A 184 6.09 16.91 -7.06
N THR A 185 5.36 15.91 -6.56
CA THR A 185 4.64 14.93 -7.38
C THR A 185 3.21 14.83 -6.89
N TRP A 186 2.23 14.86 -7.78
CA TRP A 186 0.82 14.62 -7.44
C TRP A 186 0.29 13.39 -8.15
N HIS A 187 -0.37 12.53 -7.38
CA HIS A 187 -0.90 11.25 -7.80
C HIS A 187 -2.36 11.40 -8.16
N TRP A 188 -2.68 11.14 -9.42
CA TRP A 188 -4.04 11.18 -9.90
C TRP A 188 -4.79 9.93 -9.47
N ARG A 189 -6.08 10.08 -9.17
CA ARG A 189 -6.99 8.93 -9.11
C ARG A 189 -6.86 8.12 -10.39
N ALA A 190 -6.73 6.80 -10.25
CA ALA A 190 -6.57 5.89 -11.37
C ALA A 190 -7.65 6.16 -12.44
N PHE A 191 -7.20 6.24 -13.69
CA PHE A 191 -8.07 6.33 -14.84
C PHE A 191 -8.41 4.90 -15.30
N LYS A 192 -9.65 4.69 -15.70
CA LYS A 192 -10.14 3.41 -16.20
C LYS A 192 -9.44 3.03 -17.50
N ASP A 193 -9.28 3.98 -18.41
CA ASP A 193 -8.76 3.76 -19.76
C ASP A 193 -8.26 5.08 -20.37
N LEU A 194 -7.75 4.98 -21.62
CA LEU A 194 -7.22 6.13 -22.35
C LEU A 194 -8.29 7.17 -22.71
N GLU A 195 -9.56 6.77 -22.84
CA GLU A 195 -10.64 7.72 -23.14
C GLU A 195 -10.94 8.61 -21.93
N GLU A 196 -10.89 8.06 -20.72
CA GLU A 196 -11.03 8.87 -19.51
C GLU A 196 -9.88 9.89 -19.36
N VAL A 197 -8.64 9.51 -19.71
CA VAL A 197 -7.50 10.45 -19.75
C VAL A 197 -7.75 11.59 -20.74
N LYS A 198 -8.34 11.30 -21.91
CA LYS A 198 -8.68 12.30 -22.93
C LYS A 198 -9.79 13.26 -22.50
N GLN A 199 -10.67 12.85 -21.58
CA GLN A 199 -11.72 13.72 -21.04
C GLN A 199 -11.14 14.77 -20.07
N ASP A 200 -10.03 14.45 -19.40
CA ASP A 200 -9.43 15.31 -18.37
C ASP A 200 -8.21 16.14 -18.84
N LEU A 201 -7.97 16.27 -20.15
CA LEU A 201 -6.78 17.00 -20.69
C LEU A 201 -6.63 18.43 -20.15
N GLY A 202 -7.75 19.15 -20.02
CA GLY A 202 -7.76 20.50 -19.45
C GLY A 202 -7.33 20.51 -17.98
N ALA A 203 -7.79 19.52 -17.21
CA ALA A 203 -7.46 19.39 -15.79
C ALA A 203 -5.98 19.04 -15.58
N LEU A 204 -5.39 18.19 -16.43
CA LEU A 204 -3.98 17.81 -16.34
C LEU A 204 -3.03 19.01 -16.46
N ASN A 205 -3.23 19.87 -17.48
CA ASN A 205 -2.44 21.09 -17.65
C ASN A 205 -2.72 22.13 -16.56
N LYS A 206 -3.99 22.29 -16.17
CA LYS A 206 -4.36 23.24 -15.13
C LYS A 206 -3.72 22.86 -13.80
N ALA A 207 -3.74 21.59 -13.41
CA ALA A 207 -3.14 21.13 -12.17
C ALA A 207 -1.63 21.38 -12.11
N TRP A 208 -0.90 21.20 -13.21
CA TRP A 208 0.53 21.57 -13.26
C TRP A 208 0.75 23.07 -13.06
N ALA A 209 -0.03 23.91 -13.74
CA ALA A 209 0.07 25.36 -13.61
C ALA A 209 -0.30 25.84 -12.19
N ASP A 210 -1.38 25.29 -11.63
CA ASP A 210 -1.82 25.58 -10.27
C ASP A 210 -0.77 25.12 -9.25
N ALA A 211 -0.24 23.91 -9.36
CA ALA A 211 0.77 23.39 -8.43
C ALA A 211 2.04 24.23 -8.43
N ARG A 212 2.51 24.64 -9.61
CA ARG A 212 3.66 25.56 -9.74
C ARG A 212 3.35 26.91 -9.11
N LYS A 213 2.18 27.48 -9.39
CA LYS A 213 1.73 28.76 -8.84
C LYS A 213 1.66 28.72 -7.31
N ILE A 214 0.95 27.73 -6.76
CA ILE A 214 0.77 27.51 -5.32
C ILE A 214 2.13 27.34 -4.62
N THR A 215 3.04 26.56 -5.22
CA THR A 215 4.40 26.39 -4.69
C THR A 215 5.11 27.74 -4.57
N LEU A 216 5.10 28.54 -5.64
CA LEU A 216 5.82 29.82 -5.66
C LEU A 216 5.20 30.85 -4.71
N GLU A 217 3.87 30.98 -4.72
CA GLU A 217 3.13 31.92 -3.88
C GLU A 217 3.27 31.55 -2.40
N THR A 218 3.02 30.29 -2.03
CA THR A 218 3.15 29.83 -0.63
C THR A 218 4.59 29.97 -0.13
N PHE A 219 5.60 29.64 -0.96
CA PHE A 219 7.00 29.81 -0.58
C PHE A 219 7.33 31.28 -0.31
N ALA A 220 6.85 32.19 -1.16
CA ALA A 220 7.13 33.62 -1.05
C ALA A 220 6.42 34.25 0.17
N GLU A 221 5.12 33.97 0.34
CA GLU A 221 4.25 34.66 1.29
C GLU A 221 4.32 34.11 2.72
N GLU A 222 4.55 32.80 2.89
CA GLU A 222 4.52 32.17 4.21
C GLU A 222 5.70 32.61 5.08
N ASN A 223 5.42 33.07 6.31
CA ASN A 223 6.46 33.28 7.32
C ASN A 223 6.83 31.93 7.96
N SER A 224 7.60 31.16 7.19
CA SER A 224 7.77 29.71 7.34
C SER A 224 8.37 29.32 8.70
N PRO A 225 7.63 28.64 9.60
CA PRO A 225 8.17 28.16 10.87
C PRO A 225 9.07 26.93 10.70
N SER A 226 8.92 26.18 9.60
CA SER A 226 9.77 25.07 9.19
C SER A 226 9.49 24.67 7.74
N VAL A 227 10.40 23.94 7.10
CA VAL A 227 10.18 23.38 5.75
C VAL A 227 8.98 22.43 5.75
N GLN A 228 8.83 21.63 6.81
CA GLN A 228 7.74 20.67 7.02
C GLN A 228 6.36 21.33 6.96
N ASN A 229 6.18 22.47 7.63
CA ASN A 229 4.91 23.16 7.65
C ASN A 229 4.59 23.77 6.28
N THR A 230 5.55 24.48 5.68
CA THR A 230 5.37 25.15 4.40
C THR A 230 5.04 24.16 3.27
N MET A 231 5.72 23.02 3.20
CA MET A 231 5.43 21.98 2.19
C MET A 231 4.07 21.29 2.43
N TYR A 232 3.63 21.16 3.68
CA TYR A 232 2.30 20.64 4.01
C TYR A 232 1.20 21.60 3.51
N LEU A 233 1.35 22.91 3.74
CA LEU A 233 0.42 23.93 3.25
C LEU A 233 0.33 23.95 1.72
N MET A 234 1.45 23.85 1.01
CA MET A 234 1.47 23.71 -0.45
C MET A 234 0.68 22.49 -0.90
N SER A 235 0.89 21.35 -0.22
CA SER A 235 0.22 20.09 -0.55
C SER A 235 -1.29 20.16 -0.34
N GLU A 236 -1.76 20.75 0.77
CA GLU A 236 -3.18 20.97 1.02
C GLU A 236 -3.83 21.86 -0.03
N GLN A 237 -3.16 22.95 -0.42
CA GLN A 237 -3.66 23.86 -1.45
C GLN A 237 -3.72 23.19 -2.84
N ILE A 238 -2.73 22.37 -3.20
CA ILE A 238 -2.74 21.59 -4.45
C ILE A 238 -3.90 20.60 -4.45
N LEU A 239 -4.10 19.87 -3.35
CA LEU A 239 -5.25 18.98 -3.18
C LEU A 239 -6.56 19.78 -3.29
N ALA A 240 -6.67 20.98 -2.72
CA ALA A 240 -7.87 21.79 -2.88
C ALA A 240 -8.11 22.22 -4.34
N ALA A 241 -7.06 22.60 -5.07
CA ALA A 241 -7.13 23.10 -6.44
C ALA A 241 -7.39 22.02 -7.51
N ALA A 242 -6.95 20.78 -7.27
CA ALA A 242 -7.06 19.67 -8.21
C ALA A 242 -7.88 18.48 -7.64
N PRO A 243 -9.23 18.49 -7.70
CA PRO A 243 -10.09 17.51 -7.02
C PRO A 243 -9.85 16.03 -7.37
N ARG A 244 -9.27 15.74 -8.53
CA ARG A 244 -8.96 14.38 -8.99
C ARG A 244 -7.63 13.83 -8.46
N VAL A 245 -6.77 14.68 -7.91
CA VAL A 245 -5.54 14.26 -7.24
C VAL A 245 -5.89 13.65 -5.89
N ASP A 246 -5.37 12.46 -5.59
CA ASP A 246 -5.60 11.75 -4.33
C ASP A 246 -4.45 11.97 -3.32
N ALA A 247 -3.23 12.22 -3.80
CA ALA A 247 -2.05 12.46 -2.97
C ALA A 247 -1.07 13.47 -3.60
N VAL A 248 -0.30 14.17 -2.77
CA VAL A 248 0.79 15.07 -3.16
C VAL A 248 2.02 14.75 -2.32
N ASP A 249 3.13 14.52 -2.99
CA ASP A 249 4.46 14.35 -2.40
C ASP A 249 5.28 15.61 -2.58
N TYR A 250 6.08 15.95 -1.58
CA TYR A 250 7.19 16.88 -1.72
C TYR A 250 8.48 16.27 -1.18
N SER A 251 9.58 16.57 -1.85
CA SER A 251 10.94 16.26 -1.41
C SER A 251 11.78 17.52 -1.55
N LEU A 252 12.11 18.14 -0.42
CA LEU A 252 12.74 19.46 -0.36
C LEU A 252 14.09 19.37 0.36
N PRO A 253 15.23 19.51 -0.36
CA PRO A 253 16.50 19.72 0.29
C PRO A 253 16.55 21.14 0.87
N ASN A 254 16.95 21.28 2.13
CA ASN A 254 17.30 22.58 2.71
C ASN A 254 18.75 22.92 2.33
N LYS A 255 18.91 23.79 1.33
CA LYS A 255 20.22 24.23 0.81
C LYS A 255 20.71 25.41 1.64
N HIS A 256 21.71 25.15 2.46
CA HIS A 256 22.10 26.08 3.53
C HIS A 256 22.91 27.28 3.04
N TYR A 257 22.68 28.41 3.69
CA TYR A 257 23.48 29.64 3.59
C TYR A 257 23.92 30.02 5.00
N PHE A 258 25.18 29.75 5.33
CA PHE A 258 25.70 30.01 6.68
C PHE A 258 26.20 31.45 6.79
N GLU A 259 25.88 32.08 7.92
CA GLU A 259 26.53 33.34 8.31
C GLU A 259 28.03 33.13 8.48
N ILE A 260 28.81 34.18 8.21
CA ILE A 260 30.26 34.16 8.35
C ILE A 260 30.63 35.15 9.45
N ASP A 261 31.16 34.64 10.57
CA ASP A 261 31.70 35.49 11.63
C ASP A 261 32.99 36.18 11.13
N LEU A 262 32.91 37.50 10.96
CA LEU A 262 34.02 38.36 10.53
C LEU A 262 34.54 39.25 11.67
N SER A 263 34.12 39.01 12.91
CA SER A 263 34.53 39.83 14.08
C SER A 263 36.04 39.83 14.32
N TRP A 264 36.74 38.79 13.86
CA TRP A 264 38.19 38.68 13.88
C TRP A 264 38.90 39.77 13.04
N PHE A 265 38.21 40.32 12.03
CA PHE A 265 38.73 41.39 11.19
C PHE A 265 38.26 42.75 11.73
N ASN A 266 39.00 43.29 12.69
CA ASN A 266 38.76 44.62 13.28
C ASN A 266 37.35 44.80 13.89
N GLY A 267 36.73 43.73 14.40
CA GLY A 267 35.39 43.79 14.99
C GLY A 267 34.26 43.97 13.97
N LEU A 268 34.49 43.64 12.70
CA LEU A 268 33.48 43.74 11.64
C LEU A 268 32.27 42.83 11.95
N LYS A 269 31.07 43.41 11.92
CA LYS A 269 29.82 42.68 12.20
C LYS A 269 29.26 42.10 10.91
N ASN A 270 28.88 40.82 10.93
CA ASN A 270 28.28 40.11 9.78
C ASN A 270 27.45 38.88 10.25
N THR A 271 26.78 39.00 11.40
CA THR A 271 25.98 37.92 12.01
C THR A 271 24.71 38.48 12.62
N GLY A 272 23.63 37.69 12.71
CA GLY A 272 22.35 38.16 13.22
C GLY A 272 21.79 39.32 12.38
N GLU A 273 21.36 40.41 13.02
CA GLU A 273 20.79 41.58 12.32
C GLU A 273 21.79 42.29 11.39
N ASP A 274 23.10 42.14 11.62
CA ASP A 274 24.17 42.74 10.80
C ASP A 274 24.61 41.81 9.65
N ALA A 275 23.99 40.63 9.45
CA ALA A 275 24.43 39.67 8.45
C ALA A 275 24.10 40.10 7.01
N GLU A 276 25.13 40.24 6.18
CA GLU A 276 24.99 40.61 4.76
C GLU A 276 25.70 39.61 3.83
N VAL A 277 26.78 38.97 4.30
CA VAL A 277 27.60 38.02 3.55
C VAL A 277 27.43 36.60 4.11
N TYR A 278 27.03 35.68 3.25
CA TYR A 278 26.79 34.28 3.59
C TYR A 278 27.66 33.34 2.75
N ALA A 279 27.97 32.17 3.30
CA ALA A 279 28.61 31.07 2.58
C ALA A 279 27.55 30.04 2.15
N PRO A 280 27.19 29.96 0.85
CA PRO A 280 26.35 28.87 0.34
C PRO A 280 27.08 27.54 0.53
N GLN A 281 26.39 26.54 1.06
CA GLN A 281 26.94 25.22 1.27
C GLN A 281 26.47 24.28 0.16
N SER A 282 27.42 23.66 -0.55
CA SER A 282 27.12 22.61 -1.54
C SER A 282 26.55 21.36 -0.86
N ASP A 283 27.15 21.01 0.29
CA ASP A 283 26.87 19.83 1.09
C ASP A 283 27.33 20.05 2.54
N PRO A 284 26.78 19.31 3.53
CA PRO A 284 25.57 18.48 3.44
C PRO A 284 24.30 19.34 3.41
N ASN A 285 23.14 18.75 3.10
CA ASN A 285 21.84 19.40 3.15
C ASN A 285 20.87 18.64 4.07
N GLY A 286 19.93 19.36 4.69
CA GLY A 286 18.75 18.70 5.24
C GLY A 286 17.90 18.16 4.08
N LEU A 287 17.21 17.03 4.26
CA LEU A 287 16.24 16.51 3.29
C LEU A 287 14.92 16.27 4.01
N ILE A 288 13.87 16.96 3.57
CA ILE A 288 12.55 16.87 4.18
C ILE A 288 11.59 16.32 3.14
N GLN A 289 10.82 15.30 3.52
CA GLN A 289 9.87 14.64 2.63
C GLN A 289 8.52 14.47 3.32
N CYS A 290 7.44 14.62 2.56
CA CYS A 290 6.10 14.26 3.03
C CYS A 290 5.22 13.79 1.87
N THR A 291 4.21 13.00 2.22
CA THR A 291 3.08 12.65 1.35
C THR A 291 1.82 13.07 2.07
N VAL A 292 1.04 13.98 1.45
CA VAL A 292 -0.26 14.43 1.96
C VAL A 292 -1.35 13.83 1.09
N THR A 293 -2.32 13.18 1.70
CA THR A 293 -3.45 12.54 1.01
C THR A 293 -4.78 13.15 1.45
N ARG A 294 -5.84 12.97 0.67
CA ARG A 294 -7.18 13.38 1.11
C ARG A 294 -7.67 12.49 2.26
N GLN A 295 -8.21 13.13 3.31
CA GLN A 295 -8.93 12.44 4.40
C GLN A 295 -10.17 11.64 3.95
N ALA A 296 -10.62 11.80 2.69
CA ALA A 296 -11.79 11.12 2.14
C ALA A 296 -11.72 9.60 2.29
N GLY A 297 -10.52 9.00 2.18
CA GLY A 297 -10.37 7.55 2.35
C GLY A 297 -10.75 7.02 3.73
N ILE A 298 -10.43 7.78 4.79
CA ILE A 298 -10.82 7.44 6.16
C ILE A 298 -12.32 7.71 6.35
N LYS A 299 -12.81 8.86 5.88
CA LYS A 299 -14.22 9.25 6.04
C LYS A 299 -15.18 8.30 5.34
N ASP A 300 -14.86 7.82 4.14
CA ASP A 300 -15.68 6.86 3.42
C ASP A 300 -15.79 5.53 4.18
N VAL A 301 -14.66 5.05 4.70
CA VAL A 301 -14.60 3.81 5.47
C VAL A 301 -15.30 3.96 6.82
N GLN A 302 -15.05 5.04 7.55
CA GLN A 302 -15.76 5.36 8.78
C GLN A 302 -17.27 5.46 8.54
N THR A 303 -17.70 6.17 7.49
CA THR A 303 -19.11 6.30 7.13
C THR A 303 -19.75 4.96 6.80
N SER A 304 -19.03 4.07 6.11
CA SER A 304 -19.50 2.71 5.84
C SER A 304 -19.64 1.88 7.12
N LEU A 305 -18.61 1.91 7.97
CA LEU A 305 -18.56 1.14 9.22
C LEU A 305 -19.58 1.61 10.26
N TYR A 306 -19.83 2.91 10.39
CA TYR A 306 -20.84 3.44 11.31
C TYR A 306 -22.29 3.13 10.90
N LYS A 307 -22.54 2.60 9.68
CA LYS A 307 -23.86 2.07 9.30
C LYS A 307 -24.14 0.70 9.93
N ILE A 308 -23.10 0.00 10.41
CA ILE A 308 -23.26 -1.31 11.03
C ILE A 308 -23.69 -1.11 12.49
N SER A 309 -24.85 -1.68 12.85
CA SER A 309 -25.30 -1.69 14.24
C SER A 309 -24.27 -2.40 15.12
N GLY A 310 -23.88 -1.75 16.22
CA GLY A 310 -22.93 -2.31 17.17
C GLY A 310 -21.50 -1.78 17.07
N ILE A 311 -21.21 -0.86 16.14
CA ILE A 311 -19.93 -0.13 16.09
C ILE A 311 -19.98 1.09 17.01
N HIS A 312 -19.01 1.19 17.92
CA HIS A 312 -18.88 2.28 18.89
C HIS A 312 -17.79 3.28 18.50
N ASN A 313 -16.66 2.79 17.98
CA ASN A 313 -15.54 3.63 17.58
C ASN A 313 -14.82 3.05 16.36
N VAL A 314 -14.32 3.92 15.49
CA VAL A 314 -13.48 3.57 14.35
C VAL A 314 -12.32 4.55 14.29
N SER A 315 -11.11 4.07 14.58
CA SER A 315 -9.87 4.83 14.33
C SER A 315 -9.12 4.24 13.16
N ALA A 316 -8.44 5.09 12.39
CA ALA A 316 -7.66 4.68 11.23
C ALA A 316 -6.27 5.28 11.32
N ASP A 317 -5.27 4.44 11.08
CA ASP A 317 -3.89 4.85 10.87
C ASP A 317 -3.56 4.68 9.39
N LEU A 318 -3.40 5.83 8.71
CA LEU A 318 -3.14 5.86 7.28
C LEU A 318 -1.73 5.36 6.94
N SER A 319 -0.76 5.58 7.85
CA SER A 319 0.64 5.23 7.63
C SER A 319 0.86 3.73 7.57
N SER A 320 0.13 2.99 8.41
CA SER A 320 0.16 1.52 8.46
C SER A 320 -0.97 0.85 7.69
N GLN A 321 -1.87 1.64 7.08
CA GLN A 321 -3.11 1.17 6.43
C GLN A 321 -3.97 0.29 7.35
N MET A 322 -4.03 0.63 8.64
CA MET A 322 -4.77 -0.14 9.64
C MET A 322 -6.01 0.60 10.11
N ILE A 323 -7.10 -0.14 10.27
CA ILE A 323 -8.36 0.36 10.84
C ILE A 323 -8.63 -0.42 12.12
N SER A 324 -8.77 0.29 13.23
CA SER A 324 -9.17 -0.27 14.51
C SER A 324 -10.65 0.03 14.74
N VAL A 325 -11.43 -1.03 14.92
CA VAL A 325 -12.88 -0.95 15.13
C VAL A 325 -13.21 -1.48 16.53
N THR A 326 -13.87 -0.66 17.33
CA THR A 326 -14.41 -1.06 18.63
C THR A 326 -15.91 -1.22 18.51
N GLY A 327 -16.42 -2.42 18.79
CA GLY A 327 -17.84 -2.73 18.68
C GLY A 327 -18.17 -4.19 18.99
N ASN A 328 -19.45 -4.52 18.92
CA ASN A 328 -19.98 -5.88 19.01
C ASN A 328 -20.56 -6.38 17.66
N ALA A 329 -20.31 -5.66 16.57
CA ALA A 329 -20.66 -6.09 15.23
C ALA A 329 -19.82 -7.29 14.77
N ALA A 330 -20.41 -8.15 13.93
CA ALA A 330 -19.73 -9.32 13.39
C ALA A 330 -18.52 -8.90 12.52
N PRO A 331 -17.33 -9.52 12.69
CA PRO A 331 -16.14 -9.17 11.90
C PRO A 331 -16.32 -9.31 10.38
N SER A 332 -17.15 -10.25 9.93
CA SER A 332 -17.51 -10.41 8.51
C SER A 332 -18.27 -9.20 7.96
N ALA A 333 -19.18 -8.61 8.74
CA ALA A 333 -19.91 -7.41 8.36
C ALA A 333 -18.98 -6.18 8.28
N ILE A 334 -18.01 -6.09 9.20
CA ILE A 334 -16.98 -5.04 9.20
C ILE A 334 -16.13 -5.13 7.92
N VAL A 335 -15.64 -6.33 7.58
CA VAL A 335 -14.85 -6.58 6.37
C VAL A 335 -15.65 -6.25 5.11
N ALA A 336 -16.89 -6.73 5.02
CA ALA A 336 -17.78 -6.47 3.88
C ALA A 336 -18.03 -4.97 3.68
N ALA A 337 -18.32 -4.22 4.75
CA ALA A 337 -18.57 -2.78 4.66
C ALA A 337 -17.33 -1.98 4.22
N ILE A 338 -16.11 -2.42 4.55
CA ILE A 338 -14.88 -1.80 4.04
C ILE A 338 -14.73 -2.13 2.55
N GLN A 339 -15.01 -3.38 2.15
CA GLN A 339 -14.97 -3.83 0.75
C GLN A 339 -15.97 -3.11 -0.16
N GLU A 340 -17.17 -2.80 0.34
CA GLU A 340 -18.16 -1.98 -0.36
C GLU A 340 -17.65 -0.58 -0.70
N THR A 341 -16.63 -0.08 0.00
CA THR A 341 -15.97 1.19 -0.35
C THR A 341 -14.96 1.06 -1.49
N GLY A 342 -14.84 -0.12 -2.11
CA GLY A 342 -13.88 -0.42 -3.17
C GLY A 342 -12.46 -0.76 -2.66
N ARG A 343 -12.31 -1.04 -1.36
CA ARG A 343 -11.02 -1.27 -0.69
C ARG A 343 -10.93 -2.70 -0.17
N ASP A 344 -9.83 -3.40 -0.43
CA ASP A 344 -9.66 -4.74 0.15
C ASP A 344 -9.41 -4.66 1.67
N ALA A 345 -9.93 -5.62 2.42
CA ALA A 345 -9.89 -5.62 3.87
C ALA A 345 -9.59 -7.03 4.39
N ILE A 346 -8.63 -7.12 5.31
CA ILE A 346 -8.27 -8.35 6.01
C ILE A 346 -8.34 -8.11 7.50
N LEU A 347 -9.09 -8.96 8.21
CA LEU A 347 -9.13 -8.95 9.66
C LEU A 347 -7.83 -9.54 10.22
N ARG A 348 -7.01 -8.71 10.88
CA ARG A 348 -5.74 -9.16 11.49
C ARG A 348 -5.88 -9.79 12.88
N GLY A 349 -6.91 -9.44 13.65
CA GLY A 349 -7.15 -9.98 14.98
C GLY A 349 -8.33 -9.33 15.69
N SER A 350 -8.85 -9.99 16.72
CA SER A 350 -9.94 -9.49 17.56
C SER A 350 -9.77 -10.01 18.99
N GLY A 351 -9.95 -9.14 19.99
CA GLY A 351 -9.98 -9.51 21.41
C GLY A 351 -8.90 -8.86 22.27
N LYS A 352 -9.04 -9.00 23.59
CA LYS A 352 -8.01 -8.67 24.59
C LYS A 352 -6.91 -9.74 24.62
N ALA A 353 -5.76 -9.44 25.22
CA ALA A 353 -4.77 -10.47 25.54
C ALA A 353 -5.43 -11.65 26.27
N GLU A 354 -5.02 -12.88 25.93
CA GLU A 354 -5.54 -14.15 26.51
C GLU A 354 -7.03 -14.47 26.23
N SER A 355 -7.70 -13.70 25.38
CA SER A 355 -9.13 -13.94 25.02
C SER A 355 -9.34 -14.66 23.69
N ALA A 356 -8.28 -15.25 23.11
CA ALA A 356 -8.37 -15.96 21.84
C ALA A 356 -7.52 -17.24 21.82
N ALA A 357 -7.97 -18.25 21.08
CA ALA A 357 -7.28 -19.51 20.88
C ALA A 357 -7.47 -20.01 19.45
N VAL A 358 -6.54 -20.84 19.01
CA VAL A 358 -6.58 -21.48 17.70
C VAL A 358 -6.32 -22.97 17.87
N CYS A 359 -7.02 -23.78 17.08
CA CYS A 359 -6.79 -25.20 16.95
C CYS A 359 -6.69 -25.56 15.46
N ILE A 360 -5.53 -26.05 15.04
CA ILE A 360 -5.33 -26.59 13.69
C ILE A 360 -5.72 -28.06 13.75
N LEU A 361 -6.65 -28.46 12.89
CA LEU A 361 -7.16 -29.84 12.83
C LEU A 361 -6.43 -30.61 11.73
N GLU A 362 -5.89 -31.76 12.09
CA GLU A 362 -5.18 -32.67 11.22
C GLU A 362 -5.66 -34.11 11.38
N THR A 363 -5.62 -34.87 10.28
CA THR A 363 -5.77 -36.33 10.34
C THR A 363 -4.40 -36.97 10.50
N HIS A 364 -4.34 -38.04 11.29
CA HIS A 364 -3.14 -38.84 11.50
C HIS A 364 -3.12 -40.10 10.63
N ALA A 365 -4.09 -40.24 9.72
CA ALA A 365 -4.17 -41.36 8.80
C ALA A 365 -3.01 -41.33 7.80
N SER A 366 -2.25 -42.42 7.77
CA SER A 366 -1.05 -42.57 6.92
C SER A 366 -1.34 -42.50 5.42
N SER A 367 -2.59 -42.77 5.03
CA SER A 367 -3.08 -42.73 3.65
C SER A 367 -3.25 -41.30 3.09
N VAL A 368 -3.18 -40.28 3.95
CA VAL A 368 -3.53 -38.90 3.60
C VAL A 368 -2.29 -38.01 3.51
N LYS A 369 -1.98 -37.52 2.30
CA LYS A 369 -0.77 -36.71 2.03
C LYS A 369 -0.81 -35.32 2.68
N ASP A 370 -1.96 -34.65 2.59
CA ASP A 370 -2.20 -33.33 3.22
C ASP A 370 -2.96 -33.55 4.53
N ALA A 371 -2.24 -33.62 5.64
CA ALA A 371 -2.78 -33.97 6.96
C ALA A 371 -3.66 -32.86 7.55
N VAL A 372 -3.31 -31.58 7.33
CA VAL A 372 -4.07 -30.44 7.85
C VAL A 372 -5.35 -30.24 7.04
N ARG A 373 -6.49 -30.40 7.71
CA ARG A 373 -7.82 -30.42 7.07
C ARG A 373 -8.87 -29.58 7.78
N GLY A 374 -8.49 -28.83 8.81
CA GLY A 374 -9.39 -27.86 9.39
C GLY A 374 -8.72 -26.84 10.29
N LEU A 375 -9.50 -25.83 10.65
CA LEU A 375 -9.09 -24.74 11.52
C LEU A 375 -10.27 -24.33 12.40
N ILE A 376 -10.00 -24.17 13.69
CA ILE A 376 -10.94 -23.62 14.66
C ILE A 376 -10.32 -22.35 15.22
N ARG A 377 -11.01 -21.22 15.06
CA ARG A 377 -10.68 -19.95 15.70
C ARG A 377 -11.65 -19.72 16.84
N MET A 378 -11.14 -19.39 18.01
CA MET A 378 -11.94 -19.18 19.21
C MET A 378 -11.69 -17.78 19.74
N VAL A 379 -12.76 -17.06 20.07
CA VAL A 379 -12.69 -15.73 20.66
C VAL A 379 -13.67 -15.64 21.82
N GLN A 380 -13.15 -15.35 23.01
CA GLN A 380 -13.95 -15.09 24.19
C GLN A 380 -14.53 -13.68 24.12
N VAL A 381 -15.84 -13.59 23.94
CA VAL A 381 -16.57 -12.32 23.75
C VAL A 381 -17.24 -11.80 25.02
N GLY A 382 -17.19 -12.57 26.11
CA GLY A 382 -17.69 -12.16 27.42
C GLY A 382 -17.05 -12.93 28.57
N PRO A 383 -17.36 -12.61 29.84
CA PRO A 383 -16.79 -13.29 31.00
C PRO A 383 -17.01 -14.80 31.00
N SER A 384 -18.04 -15.29 30.33
CA SER A 384 -18.40 -16.71 30.30
C SER A 384 -18.89 -17.15 28.93
N MET A 385 -18.47 -16.51 27.84
CA MET A 385 -18.94 -16.80 26.48
C MET A 385 -17.80 -16.79 25.49
N THR A 386 -17.61 -17.91 24.79
CA THR A 386 -16.64 -18.07 23.71
C THR A 386 -17.34 -18.43 22.42
N ILE A 387 -16.99 -17.71 21.37
CA ILE A 387 -17.40 -17.97 20.00
C ILE A 387 -16.33 -18.80 19.31
N LEU A 388 -16.76 -19.76 18.50
CA LEU A 388 -15.92 -20.64 17.70
C LEU A 388 -16.32 -20.53 16.23
N ASP A 389 -15.35 -20.18 15.39
CA ASP A 389 -15.42 -20.24 13.93
C ASP A 389 -14.63 -21.47 13.46
N MET A 390 -15.31 -22.45 12.89
CA MET A 390 -14.72 -23.70 12.45
C MET A 390 -14.85 -23.88 10.94
N THR A 391 -13.78 -24.30 10.30
CA THR A 391 -13.77 -24.71 8.90
C THR A 391 -13.08 -26.06 8.73
N LEU A 392 -13.69 -26.94 7.93
CA LEU A 392 -13.14 -28.22 7.50
C LEU A 392 -12.98 -28.26 5.98
N ARG A 393 -11.97 -28.98 5.50
CA ARG A 393 -11.65 -29.16 4.09
C ARG A 393 -11.11 -30.55 3.81
N GLY A 394 -11.60 -31.14 2.72
CA GLY A 394 -11.09 -32.40 2.20
C GLY A 394 -11.47 -33.61 3.06
N VAL A 395 -12.49 -33.49 3.90
CA VAL A 395 -13.14 -34.63 4.55
C VAL A 395 -14.39 -35.01 3.74
N SER A 396 -14.79 -36.26 3.76
CA SER A 396 -15.89 -36.71 2.91
C SER A 396 -17.26 -36.22 3.44
N PRO A 397 -18.28 -36.07 2.57
CA PRO A 397 -19.54 -35.42 2.94
C PRO A 397 -20.28 -36.11 4.10
N GLY A 398 -20.89 -35.32 4.99
CA GLY A 398 -21.67 -35.83 6.13
C GLY A 398 -21.69 -34.89 7.35
N SER A 399 -22.37 -35.34 8.41
CA SER A 399 -22.41 -34.66 9.71
C SER A 399 -21.28 -35.14 10.61
N TYR A 400 -20.58 -34.18 11.24
CA TYR A 400 -19.45 -34.43 12.12
C TYR A 400 -19.73 -33.86 13.52
N ASN A 401 -19.44 -34.63 14.56
CA ASN A 401 -19.45 -34.20 15.94
C ASN A 401 -18.14 -33.50 16.29
N VAL A 402 -18.24 -32.40 17.01
CA VAL A 402 -17.11 -31.65 17.56
C VAL A 402 -17.06 -31.86 19.08
N SER A 403 -15.93 -32.34 19.59
CA SER A 403 -15.72 -32.51 21.03
C SER A 403 -14.35 -32.05 21.51
N VAL A 404 -14.32 -31.35 22.65
CA VAL A 404 -13.08 -31.09 23.41
C VAL A 404 -12.80 -32.30 24.30
N ARG A 405 -11.54 -32.71 24.34
CA ARG A 405 -11.11 -33.93 25.03
C ARG A 405 -10.37 -33.64 26.33
N GLU A 406 -10.21 -34.68 27.14
CA GLU A 406 -9.58 -34.60 28.46
C GLU A 406 -8.10 -34.22 28.40
N THR A 407 -7.38 -34.66 27.36
CA THR A 407 -5.94 -34.43 27.19
C THR A 407 -5.65 -33.65 25.90
N GLY A 408 -4.49 -33.01 25.83
CA GLY A 408 -3.91 -32.49 24.58
C GLY A 408 -2.98 -33.46 23.88
N ASP A 409 -2.96 -34.74 24.30
CA ASP A 409 -2.08 -35.75 23.75
C ASP A 409 -2.64 -36.28 22.42
N ILE A 410 -2.02 -35.87 21.32
CA ILE A 410 -2.35 -36.32 19.96
C ILE A 410 -1.25 -37.22 19.37
N SER A 411 -0.37 -37.80 20.20
CA SER A 411 0.74 -38.66 19.73
C SER A 411 0.27 -39.88 18.94
N GLU A 412 -0.92 -40.40 19.25
CA GLU A 412 -1.57 -41.48 18.51
C GLU A 412 -2.88 -41.01 17.85
N GLY A 413 -2.92 -39.77 17.38
CA GLY A 413 -4.10 -39.17 16.77
C GLY A 413 -5.27 -39.05 17.76
N ALA A 414 -6.46 -39.47 17.34
CA ALA A 414 -7.68 -39.35 18.17
C ALA A 414 -7.70 -40.34 19.34
N GLU A 415 -6.90 -41.42 19.28
CA GLU A 415 -6.90 -42.51 20.26
C GLU A 415 -6.27 -42.10 21.60
N SER A 416 -5.29 -41.19 21.59
CA SER A 416 -4.58 -40.72 22.79
C SER A 416 -5.26 -39.54 23.51
N THR A 417 -6.36 -39.01 22.95
CA THR A 417 -6.98 -37.76 23.45
C THR A 417 -7.78 -37.91 24.75
N GLY A 418 -7.99 -39.14 25.23
CA GLY A 418 -8.84 -39.42 26.39
C GLY A 418 -10.34 -39.29 26.08
N GLY A 419 -11.19 -39.19 27.11
CA GLY A 419 -12.63 -39.04 26.96
C GLY A 419 -13.07 -37.64 26.50
N ILE A 420 -14.39 -37.43 26.34
CA ILE A 420 -14.94 -36.07 26.18
C ILE A 420 -14.76 -35.35 27.51
N TRP A 421 -14.16 -34.16 27.46
CA TRP A 421 -13.91 -33.35 28.65
C TRP A 421 -15.22 -33.10 29.42
N ASP A 422 -15.14 -33.27 30.75
CA ASP A 422 -16.22 -32.96 31.69
C ASP A 422 -17.45 -33.88 31.57
N MET A 423 -17.38 -34.95 30.77
CA MET A 423 -18.54 -35.82 30.50
C MET A 423 -18.99 -36.64 31.72
N ILE A 424 -18.06 -37.13 32.54
CA ILE A 424 -18.39 -37.91 33.75
C ILE A 424 -19.02 -37.00 34.81
N GLN A 425 -18.37 -35.88 35.11
CA GLN A 425 -18.84 -34.91 36.10
C GLN A 425 -20.19 -34.30 35.72
N ALA A 426 -20.37 -33.95 34.44
CA ALA A 426 -21.65 -33.42 33.95
C ALA A 426 -22.80 -34.44 34.09
N LYS A 427 -22.52 -35.74 33.95
CA LYS A 427 -23.51 -36.80 34.15
C LYS A 427 -23.92 -36.96 35.62
N GLU A 428 -22.96 -36.87 36.55
CA GLU A 428 -23.23 -36.88 38.00
C GLU A 428 -24.03 -35.64 38.44
N GLU A 429 -23.73 -34.48 37.85
CA GLU A 429 -24.38 -33.19 38.16
C GLU A 429 -25.64 -32.92 37.31
N SER A 430 -26.07 -33.86 36.46
CA SER A 430 -27.23 -33.73 35.55
C SER A 430 -27.23 -32.46 34.69
N ARG A 431 -26.07 -32.07 34.17
CA ARG A 431 -25.90 -30.90 33.27
C ARG A 431 -25.25 -31.30 31.93
N PRO A 432 -25.30 -30.45 30.90
CA PRO A 432 -24.54 -30.68 29.67
C PRO A 432 -23.03 -30.69 29.93
N ALA A 433 -22.31 -31.57 29.26
CA ALA A 433 -20.85 -31.62 29.31
C ALA A 433 -20.24 -30.45 28.56
N LYS A 434 -19.25 -29.78 29.18
CA LYS A 434 -18.52 -28.68 28.55
C LYS A 434 -17.81 -29.13 27.28
N GLY A 435 -17.36 -30.39 27.19
CA GLY A 435 -16.64 -30.90 26.03
C GLY A 435 -17.47 -31.13 24.76
N VAL A 436 -18.79 -30.90 24.76
CA VAL A 436 -19.65 -31.16 23.58
C VAL A 436 -19.94 -29.85 22.82
N PHE A 437 -19.31 -29.67 21.66
CA PHE A 437 -19.34 -28.42 20.90
C PHE A 437 -20.38 -28.39 19.79
N GLY A 438 -21.05 -29.50 19.51
CA GLY A 438 -22.12 -29.58 18.53
C GLY A 438 -21.68 -30.28 17.25
N THR A 439 -22.33 -29.95 16.14
CA THR A 439 -22.10 -30.61 14.85
C THR A 439 -21.72 -29.62 13.75
N ILE A 440 -21.04 -30.14 12.74
CA ILE A 440 -20.74 -29.43 11.49
C ILE A 440 -21.13 -30.31 10.30
N GLU A 441 -21.84 -29.71 9.35
CA GLU A 441 -22.23 -30.35 8.09
C GLU A 441 -21.18 -30.09 7.02
N VAL A 442 -20.73 -31.16 6.35
CA VAL A 442 -19.78 -31.09 5.25
C VAL A 442 -20.50 -31.40 3.94
N GLY A 443 -20.45 -30.44 3.01
CA GLY A 443 -21.09 -30.56 1.70
C GLY A 443 -20.36 -31.50 0.75
N GLN A 444 -20.94 -31.71 -0.44
CA GLN A 444 -20.39 -32.60 -1.48
C GLN A 444 -18.99 -32.21 -1.97
N SER A 445 -18.59 -30.95 -1.79
CA SER A 445 -17.24 -30.45 -2.09
C SER A 445 -16.18 -30.84 -1.06
N GLY A 446 -16.57 -31.51 0.04
CA GLY A 446 -15.69 -31.80 1.18
C GLY A 446 -15.35 -30.57 2.02
N LEU A 447 -16.13 -29.50 1.89
CA LEU A 447 -16.01 -28.28 2.68
C LEU A 447 -17.18 -28.18 3.67
N GLY A 448 -16.86 -27.80 4.91
CA GLY A 448 -17.85 -27.50 5.94
C GLY A 448 -17.40 -26.31 6.76
N SER A 449 -18.35 -25.44 7.14
CA SER A 449 -18.09 -24.32 8.04
C SER A 449 -19.24 -24.16 9.02
N VAL A 450 -18.94 -23.93 10.29
CA VAL A 450 -19.95 -23.66 11.32
C VAL A 450 -19.46 -22.62 12.31
N PHE A 451 -20.41 -21.85 12.82
CA PHE A 451 -20.20 -20.88 13.88
C PHE A 451 -20.97 -21.32 15.12
N LEU A 452 -20.27 -21.45 16.25
CA LEU A 452 -20.81 -22.00 17.49
C LEU A 452 -20.48 -21.07 18.65
N ASP A 453 -21.39 -20.90 19.60
CA ASP A 453 -21.14 -20.23 20.87
C ASP A 453 -21.19 -21.21 22.03
N ARG A 454 -20.26 -21.10 22.99
CA ARG A 454 -20.20 -21.96 24.16
C ARG A 454 -19.94 -21.15 25.43
N PRO A 455 -20.65 -21.46 26.54
CA PRO A 455 -20.50 -20.72 27.78
C PRO A 455 -19.24 -21.17 28.56
N ILE A 456 -18.07 -21.06 27.93
CA ILE A 456 -16.79 -21.59 28.40
C ILE A 456 -15.73 -20.51 28.25
N GLN A 457 -14.80 -20.41 29.21
CA GLN A 457 -13.67 -19.49 29.11
C GLN A 457 -12.52 -20.16 28.36
N ILE A 458 -11.78 -19.38 27.55
CA ILE A 458 -10.71 -19.94 26.71
C ILE A 458 -9.61 -20.61 27.52
N TRP A 459 -9.23 -20.05 28.66
CA TRP A 459 -8.19 -20.63 29.52
C TRP A 459 -8.54 -22.05 30.01
N GLU A 460 -9.83 -22.39 30.15
CA GLU A 460 -10.26 -23.74 30.57
C GLU A 460 -9.95 -24.81 29.51
N MET A 461 -9.80 -24.38 28.25
CA MET A 461 -9.61 -25.24 27.09
C MET A 461 -8.16 -25.32 26.62
N ILE A 462 -7.32 -24.34 26.95
CA ILE A 462 -5.92 -24.31 26.50
C ILE A 462 -5.19 -25.59 26.94
N GLY A 463 -4.46 -26.21 26.00
CA GLY A 463 -3.71 -27.43 26.24
C GLY A 463 -4.54 -28.72 26.15
N ARG A 464 -5.84 -28.63 25.91
CA ARG A 464 -6.69 -29.78 25.54
C ARG A 464 -6.69 -29.98 24.03
N SER A 465 -7.16 -31.13 23.57
CA SER A 465 -7.39 -31.40 22.15
C SER A 465 -8.87 -31.26 21.77
N ILE A 466 -9.13 -30.98 20.48
CA ILE A 466 -10.43 -31.12 19.85
C ILE A 466 -10.38 -32.30 18.89
N VAL A 467 -11.43 -33.11 18.92
CA VAL A 467 -11.69 -34.17 17.94
C VAL A 467 -12.95 -33.83 17.15
N VAL A 468 -12.83 -33.85 15.83
CA VAL A 468 -13.93 -33.76 14.88
C VAL A 468 -14.04 -35.09 14.15
N SER A 469 -15.17 -35.77 14.32
CA SER A 469 -15.36 -37.14 13.80
C SER A 469 -16.80 -37.33 13.33
N ARG A 470 -17.02 -38.25 12.38
CA ARG A 470 -18.37 -38.46 11.83
C ARG A 470 -19.38 -38.89 12.89
N GLN A 471 -20.61 -38.43 12.74
CA GLN A 471 -21.74 -38.84 13.54
C GLN A 471 -22.23 -40.24 13.12
N GLN A 472 -21.49 -41.30 13.48
CA GLN A 472 -21.97 -42.68 13.46
C GLN A 472 -21.94 -43.27 14.87
N GLU A 473 -22.99 -44.01 15.25
CA GLU A 473 -23.15 -44.57 16.59
C GLU A 473 -22.02 -45.55 16.93
N GLN A 474 -21.23 -45.20 17.95
CA GLN A 474 -20.40 -46.10 18.78
C GLN A 474 -19.20 -46.81 18.12
N GLN A 475 -18.48 -46.16 17.20
CA GLN A 475 -17.13 -46.61 16.86
C GLN A 475 -16.07 -45.98 17.78
N LYS A 476 -15.14 -46.81 18.25
CA LYS A 476 -13.90 -46.39 18.90
C LYS A 476 -13.16 -45.47 17.91
N LEU A 477 -12.75 -44.29 18.35
CA LEU A 477 -11.92 -43.39 17.56
C LEU A 477 -10.70 -44.16 17.06
N SER A 478 -10.34 -44.00 15.78
CA SER A 478 -9.20 -44.67 15.18
C SER A 478 -8.22 -43.66 14.61
N LYS A 479 -6.93 -43.91 14.80
CA LYS A 479 -5.84 -43.09 14.23
C LYS A 479 -5.84 -43.09 12.70
N GLU A 480 -6.22 -44.20 12.07
CA GLU A 480 -6.15 -44.38 10.61
C GLU A 480 -7.44 -43.96 9.88
N ASP A 481 -8.39 -43.34 10.56
CA ASP A 481 -9.59 -42.79 9.92
C ASP A 481 -9.26 -41.44 9.24
N PRO A 482 -9.33 -41.35 7.89
CA PRO A 482 -9.01 -40.13 7.16
C PRO A 482 -10.01 -38.98 7.43
N ASP A 483 -11.20 -39.29 7.93
CA ASP A 483 -12.24 -38.31 8.24
C ASP A 483 -12.26 -37.90 9.72
N THR A 484 -11.45 -38.54 10.58
CA THR A 484 -11.28 -38.10 11.97
C THR A 484 -10.13 -37.11 12.07
N LEU A 485 -10.44 -35.90 12.54
CA LEU A 485 -9.48 -34.81 12.68
C LEU A 485 -9.25 -34.47 14.14
N VAL A 486 -8.01 -34.18 14.49
CA VAL A 486 -7.60 -33.81 15.84
C VAL A 486 -6.71 -32.59 15.84
N GLY A 487 -6.70 -31.84 16.94
CA GLY A 487 -5.78 -30.72 17.10
C GLY A 487 -5.69 -30.27 18.54
N VAL A 488 -4.56 -29.67 18.93
CA VAL A 488 -4.38 -29.09 20.25
C VAL A 488 -4.85 -27.63 20.25
N ILE A 489 -5.56 -27.22 21.32
CA ILE A 489 -6.01 -25.85 21.52
C ILE A 489 -4.85 -25.04 22.09
N ALA A 490 -4.34 -24.11 21.29
CA ALA A 490 -3.24 -23.23 21.67
C ALA A 490 -3.73 -21.80 21.88
N ARG A 491 -3.14 -21.10 22.86
CA ARG A 491 -3.41 -19.67 23.07
C ARG A 491 -2.98 -18.86 21.84
N SER A 492 -3.79 -17.90 21.44
CA SER A 492 -3.39 -16.89 20.45
C SER A 492 -2.60 -15.79 21.13
N ALA A 493 -1.67 -15.16 20.40
CA ALA A 493 -1.06 -13.91 20.86
C ALA A 493 -2.12 -12.81 20.96
N GLY A 494 -1.96 -11.87 21.90
CA GLY A 494 -2.78 -10.67 21.95
C GLY A 494 -2.65 -9.85 20.67
N VAL A 495 -3.65 -9.02 20.38
CA VAL A 495 -3.55 -8.05 19.29
C VAL A 495 -2.33 -7.16 19.58
N TRP A 496 -1.35 -7.12 18.66
CA TRP A 496 -0.06 -6.42 18.76
C TRP A 496 1.05 -7.08 19.60
N ASP A 497 0.78 -8.14 20.34
CA ASP A 497 1.81 -8.80 21.19
C ASP A 497 2.83 -9.60 20.38
N ASN A 498 2.68 -9.65 19.06
CA ASN A 498 3.43 -10.56 18.22
C ASN A 498 3.44 -10.07 16.75
N ASP A 499 4.52 -9.40 16.34
CA ASP A 499 4.87 -9.11 14.93
C ASP A 499 5.34 -10.38 14.22
N LYS A 500 4.54 -11.42 14.34
CA LYS A 500 4.89 -12.74 13.85
C LYS A 500 4.54 -12.78 12.38
N THR A 501 5.56 -12.69 11.52
CA THR A 501 5.60 -13.50 10.30
C THR A 501 5.31 -14.94 10.72
N VAL A 502 4.14 -15.49 10.40
CA VAL A 502 3.83 -16.93 10.60
C VAL A 502 3.18 -17.39 9.33
N CYS A 503 3.60 -18.47 8.67
CA CYS A 503 4.15 -19.75 9.15
C CYS A 503 5.58 -20.01 8.68
N SER A 504 6.33 -20.87 9.38
CA SER A 504 7.61 -21.46 8.94
C SER A 504 7.48 -22.42 7.74
N CYS A 505 6.51 -22.14 6.87
CA CYS A 505 5.94 -23.08 5.91
C CYS A 505 5.86 -22.45 4.51
N SER A 506 5.74 -21.11 4.42
CA SER A 506 5.62 -20.40 3.15
C SER A 506 6.52 -19.16 3.03
N GLY A 507 6.82 -18.46 4.15
CA GLY A 507 7.56 -17.19 4.12
C GLY A 507 6.79 -16.02 3.49
N LYS A 508 5.47 -16.16 3.33
CA LYS A 508 4.61 -15.21 2.61
C LYS A 508 3.82 -14.29 3.56
N THR A 509 3.44 -13.11 3.07
CA THR A 509 2.54 -12.19 3.80
C THR A 509 1.08 -12.66 3.73
N VAL A 510 0.22 -12.22 4.67
CA VAL A 510 -1.22 -12.57 4.68
C VAL A 510 -1.93 -12.19 3.37
N TRP A 511 -1.46 -11.12 2.72
CA TRP A 511 -1.94 -10.67 1.42
C TRP A 511 -1.48 -11.58 0.26
N GLU A 512 -0.26 -12.11 0.32
CA GLU A 512 0.27 -13.08 -0.64
C GLU A 512 -0.42 -14.43 -0.54
N GLU A 513 -0.72 -14.89 0.68
CA GLU A 513 -1.53 -16.10 0.87
C GLU A 513 -2.94 -15.89 0.33
N ARG A 514 -3.61 -14.76 0.63
CA ARG A 514 -4.94 -14.43 0.07
C ARG A 514 -4.95 -14.45 -1.46
N LYS A 515 -3.97 -13.84 -2.12
CA LYS A 515 -3.83 -13.89 -3.59
C LYS A 515 -3.68 -15.32 -4.11
N GLU A 516 -2.91 -16.15 -3.42
CA GLU A 516 -2.74 -17.55 -3.77
C GLU A 516 -4.02 -18.37 -3.54
N GLN A 517 -4.79 -18.05 -2.48
CA GLN A 517 -6.07 -18.69 -2.19
C GLN A 517 -7.14 -18.30 -3.23
N SER A 518 -7.25 -17.02 -3.60
CA SER A 518 -8.14 -16.56 -4.69
C SER A 518 -7.77 -17.19 -6.03
N ALA A 519 -6.48 -17.31 -6.36
CA ALA A 519 -6.02 -17.99 -7.58
C ALA A 519 -6.36 -19.50 -7.60
N LYS A 520 -6.58 -20.10 -6.42
CA LYS A 520 -7.00 -21.49 -6.24
C LYS A 520 -8.53 -21.62 -6.02
N GLY A 521 -9.29 -20.54 -6.19
CA GLY A 521 -10.76 -20.52 -6.05
C GLY A 521 -11.27 -20.69 -4.62
N MET A 522 -10.44 -20.36 -3.61
CA MET A 522 -10.78 -20.50 -2.20
C MET A 522 -11.36 -19.22 -1.56
N LEU A 523 -11.49 -18.14 -2.34
CA LEU A 523 -12.09 -16.84 -1.98
C LEU A 523 -12.84 -16.22 -3.16
#